data_AF-A0A5E4NHA8-F1
#
_entry.id   AF-A0A5E4NHA8-F1
#
_cell.length_a   1.000
_cell.length_b   1.000
_cell.length_c   1.000
_cell.angle_alpha   90.00
_cell.angle_beta   90.00
_cell.angle_gamma   90.00
#
_symmetry.space_group_name_H-M   'P 1'
#
loop_
_entity.id
_entity.type
_entity.pdbx_description
1 polymer ?
#
loop_
_entity_poly.entity_id
_entity_poly.type
_entity_poly.pdbx_seq_one_letter_code
_entity_poly.pdbx_strand_id
1 'polypeptide(L)'
;MFGHEITNSRLKSRKSFIQTAKELHESPQKARLQRWQDELQPEELTQATQQLPMGGHLPWPLWKTLNRLKAGVARTKANMVKWKFNGEDDTLGDCGERQTPDEHLLSCTMSPAQCTKI
;
A
#
# COMPACT_ATOMS: atom_id res chain seq x y z
N MET A 1 28.95 27.24 42.75
CA MET A 1 27.72 26.56 43.23
C MET A 1 27.83 25.10 42.85
N PHE A 2 28.33 24.27 43.78
CA PHE A 2 28.36 22.82 43.67
C PHE A 2 27.06 22.28 44.29
N GLY A 3 26.34 21.39 43.60
CA GLY A 3 25.15 20.75 44.19
C GLY A 3 23.98 20.48 43.25
N HIS A 4 24.24 19.97 42.04
CA HIS A 4 23.18 19.27 41.29
C HIS A 4 23.69 17.88 40.93
N GLU A 5 23.29 16.90 41.74
CA GLU A 5 23.34 15.50 41.34
C GLU A 5 22.21 15.26 40.33
N ILE A 6 22.57 14.86 39.12
CA ILE A 6 21.61 14.41 38.13
C ILE A 6 21.05 13.09 38.63
N THR A 7 19.88 13.13 39.26
CA THR A 7 19.18 11.92 39.67
C THR A 7 18.82 11.11 38.42
N ASN A 8 19.42 9.93 38.28
CA ASN A 8 19.05 8.95 37.26
C ASN A 8 17.67 8.36 37.62
N SER A 9 16.58 9.11 37.43
CA SER A 9 15.23 8.56 37.45
C SER A 9 14.96 7.86 36.12
N ARG A 10 15.56 6.67 35.97
CA ARG A 10 15.36 5.83 34.81
C ARG A 10 13.99 5.16 34.95
N LEU A 11 13.03 5.55 34.10
CA LEU A 11 11.78 4.81 33.91
C LEU A 11 12.12 3.32 33.67
N LYS A 12 11.75 2.45 34.61
CA LYS A 12 12.15 1.04 34.72
C LYS A 12 11.91 0.19 33.47
N SER A 13 11.10 0.63 32.52
CA SER A 13 10.79 -0.18 31.33
C SER A 13 11.82 -0.09 30.20
N ARG A 14 12.69 0.94 30.18
CA ARG A 14 13.65 1.14 29.08
C ARG A 14 15.05 0.68 29.48
N LYS A 15 15.38 -0.58 29.19
CA LYS A 15 16.77 -1.08 29.23
C LYS A 15 17.66 -0.15 28.39
N SER A 16 18.89 0.15 28.86
CA SER A 16 19.76 1.09 28.15
C SER A 16 20.32 0.41 26.92
N PHE A 17 20.10 0.99 25.74
CA PHE A 17 20.79 0.53 24.55
C PHE A 17 22.29 0.85 24.60
N ILE A 18 22.75 1.70 25.52
CA ILE A 18 24.18 2.00 25.72
C ILE A 18 24.98 0.73 26.06
N GLN A 19 24.39 -0.21 26.80
CA GLN A 19 25.07 -1.48 27.15
C GLN A 19 25.20 -2.44 25.96
N THR A 20 24.40 -2.27 24.91
CA THR A 20 24.40 -3.12 23.71
C THR A 20 24.88 -2.38 22.45
N ALA A 21 25.17 -1.09 22.56
CA ALA A 21 25.64 -0.28 21.45
C ALA A 21 27.11 -0.62 21.17
N LYS A 22 27.42 -0.91 19.90
CA LYS A 22 28.80 -1.03 19.43
C LYS A 22 29.32 0.35 19.07
N GLU A 23 30.54 0.65 19.47
CA GLU A 23 31.23 1.87 19.07
C GLU A 23 31.48 1.86 17.56
N LEU A 24 31.25 3.00 16.91
CA LEU A 24 31.54 3.17 15.49
C LEU A 24 32.90 3.82 15.36
N HIS A 25 33.88 3.08 14.82
CA HIS A 25 35.22 3.61 14.54
C HIS A 25 35.28 4.45 13.27
N GLU A 26 34.27 4.34 12.40
CA GLU A 26 34.18 5.07 11.14
C GLU A 26 33.11 6.17 11.19
N SER A 27 33.06 7.01 10.15
CA SER A 27 31.99 7.99 10.02
C SER A 27 30.62 7.27 9.96
N PRO A 28 29.56 7.82 10.58
CA PRO A 28 28.24 7.19 10.61
C PRO A 28 27.66 6.86 9.23
N GLN A 29 28.02 7.65 8.23
CA GLN A 29 27.60 7.43 6.84
C GLN A 29 28.25 6.18 6.25
N LYS A 30 29.55 5.99 6.46
CA LYS A 30 30.30 4.84 5.95
C LYS A 30 29.83 3.54 6.63
N ALA A 31 29.73 3.55 7.96
CA ALA A 31 29.23 2.40 8.73
C ALA A 31 27.76 2.04 8.43
N ARG A 32 26.97 2.98 7.91
CA ARG A 32 25.61 2.70 7.44
C ARG A 32 25.62 1.98 6.09
N LEU A 33 26.39 2.51 5.13
CA LEU A 33 26.50 1.90 3.80
C LEU A 33 27.08 0.49 3.87
N GLN A 34 28.08 0.29 4.72
CA GLN A 34 28.71 -1.02 4.89
C GLN A 34 27.75 -2.04 5.51
N ARG A 35 27.01 -1.66 6.57
CA ARG A 35 25.97 -2.54 7.11
C ARG A 35 24.90 -2.89 6.09
N TRP A 36 24.48 -1.92 5.28
CA TRP A 36 23.54 -2.17 4.20
C TRP A 36 24.12 -3.16 3.18
N GLN A 37 25.40 -3.04 2.83
CA GLN A 37 26.08 -4.01 1.95
C GLN A 37 26.20 -5.40 2.57
N ASP A 38 26.53 -5.50 3.86
CA ASP A 38 26.66 -6.76 4.58
C ASP A 38 25.31 -7.49 4.73
N GLU A 39 24.20 -6.73 4.79
CA GLU A 39 22.83 -7.24 4.82
C GLU A 39 22.33 -7.71 3.44
N LEU A 40 22.96 -7.30 2.34
CA LEU A 40 22.62 -7.79 1.00
C LEU A 40 23.12 -9.23 0.83
N GLN A 41 22.28 -10.21 1.17
CA GLN A 41 22.49 -11.59 0.77
C GLN A 41 22.30 -11.70 -0.76
N PRO A 42 23.31 -12.17 -1.52
CA PRO A 42 23.21 -12.32 -2.98
C PRO A 42 22.03 -13.21 -3.42
N GLU A 43 21.68 -14.20 -2.60
CA GLU A 43 20.60 -15.15 -2.86
C GLU A 43 19.19 -14.52 -2.78
N GLU A 44 18.98 -13.44 -2.02
CA GLU A 44 17.66 -12.79 -1.90
C GLU A 44 17.39 -11.75 -3.00
N LEU A 45 18.44 -11.27 -3.68
CA LEU A 45 18.35 -10.24 -4.72
C LEU A 45 17.91 -10.76 -6.10
N THR A 46 17.92 -12.07 -6.32
CA THR A 46 17.89 -12.62 -7.69
C THR A 46 16.55 -13.15 -8.18
N GLN A 47 15.45 -12.95 -7.45
CA GLN A 47 14.12 -13.20 -8.02
C GLN A 47 13.15 -12.08 -7.70
N ALA A 48 13.41 -10.90 -8.29
CA ALA A 48 12.30 -10.03 -8.65
C ALA A 48 11.49 -10.72 -9.77
N THR A 49 10.73 -11.76 -9.44
CA THR A 49 9.57 -12.25 -10.22
C THR A 49 8.42 -11.24 -10.18
N GLN A 50 8.74 -9.95 -10.15
CA GLN A 50 7.79 -8.88 -10.40
C GLN A 50 7.61 -8.80 -11.91
N GLN A 51 6.96 -9.81 -12.48
CA GLN A 51 6.23 -9.58 -13.72
C GLN A 51 5.22 -8.49 -13.40
N LEU A 52 5.53 -7.27 -13.84
CA LEU A 52 4.56 -6.18 -13.78
C LEU A 52 3.29 -6.67 -14.47
N PRO A 53 2.11 -6.47 -13.87
CA PRO A 53 0.89 -6.92 -14.48
C PRO A 53 0.81 -6.37 -15.91
N MET A 54 0.52 -7.27 -16.86
CA MET A 54 0.41 -6.92 -18.27
C MET A 54 -0.51 -5.71 -18.45
N GLY A 55 -0.11 -4.78 -19.32
CA GLY A 55 -0.93 -3.62 -19.67
C GLY A 55 -0.22 -2.27 -19.74
N GLY A 56 1.09 -2.19 -19.49
CA GLY A 56 1.84 -0.93 -19.66
C GLY A 56 1.81 -0.35 -21.07
N HIS A 57 1.50 -1.17 -22.08
CA HIS A 57 1.30 -0.75 -23.47
C HIS A 57 -0.11 -0.16 -23.74
N LEU A 58 -1.05 -0.26 -22.78
CA LEU A 58 -2.41 0.23 -22.97
C LEU A 58 -2.45 1.76 -22.82
N PRO A 59 -3.37 2.43 -23.53
CA PRO A 59 -3.63 3.85 -23.29
C PRO A 59 -3.91 4.12 -21.82
N TRP A 60 -3.36 5.22 -21.32
CA TRP A 60 -3.44 5.61 -19.90
C TRP A 60 -4.84 5.51 -19.28
N PRO A 61 -5.94 5.96 -19.95
CA PRO A 61 -7.29 5.83 -19.40
C PRO A 61 -7.68 4.37 -19.14
N LEU A 62 -7.39 3.48 -20.09
CA LEU A 62 -7.71 2.06 -20.00
C LEU A 62 -6.88 1.37 -18.91
N TRP A 63 -5.57 1.63 -18.88
CA TRP A 63 -4.69 1.11 -17.83
C TRP A 63 -5.15 1.54 -16.44
N LYS A 64 -5.49 2.81 -16.25
CA LYS A 64 -5.97 3.35 -14.98
C LYS A 64 -7.29 2.68 -14.55
N THR A 65 -8.25 2.54 -15.45
CA THR A 65 -9.55 1.92 -15.15
C THR A 65 -9.37 0.46 -14.75
N LEU A 66 -8.57 -0.31 -15.49
CA LEU A 66 -8.28 -1.71 -15.17
C LEU A 66 -7.59 -1.87 -13.81
N ASN A 67 -6.63 -1.00 -13.49
CA ASN A 67 -5.96 -1.05 -12.17
C ASN A 67 -6.93 -0.69 -11.03
N ARG A 68 -7.81 0.29 -11.24
CA ARG A 68 -8.83 0.63 -10.25
C ARG A 68 -9.82 -0.51 -10.02
N LEU A 69 -10.24 -1.21 -11.08
CA LEU A 69 -11.09 -2.40 -10.97
C LEU A 69 -10.39 -3.51 -10.18
N LYS A 70 -9.15 -3.85 -10.56
CA LYS A 70 -8.34 -4.88 -9.86
C LYS A 70 -8.12 -4.57 -8.38
N ALA A 71 -7.90 -3.30 -8.04
CA ALA A 71 -7.72 -2.87 -6.65
C ALA A 71 -9.04 -2.67 -5.89
N GLY A 72 -10.20 -2.92 -6.52
CA GLY A 72 -11.52 -2.75 -5.88
C GLY A 72 -11.89 -1.30 -5.58
N VAL A 73 -11.26 -0.33 -6.25
CA VAL A 73 -11.45 1.13 -6.07
C VAL A 73 -11.93 1.83 -7.35
N ALA A 74 -12.56 1.08 -8.25
CA ALA A 74 -13.28 1.68 -9.37
C ALA A 74 -14.51 2.46 -8.88
N ARG A 75 -15.00 3.43 -9.66
CA ARG A 75 -16.15 4.29 -9.30
C ARG A 75 -17.49 3.58 -9.52
N THR A 76 -17.61 2.34 -9.06
CA THR A 76 -18.86 1.60 -9.18
C THR A 76 -19.89 2.14 -8.19
N LYS A 77 -21.19 1.99 -8.47
CA LYS A 77 -22.24 2.43 -7.56
C LYS A 77 -22.08 1.87 -6.14
N ALA A 78 -21.71 0.59 -6.02
CA ALA A 78 -21.40 -0.01 -4.72
C ALA A 78 -20.28 0.72 -3.96
N ASN A 79 -19.19 1.09 -4.66
CA ASN A 79 -18.10 1.86 -4.07
C ASN A 79 -18.49 3.31 -3.76
N MET A 80 -19.30 3.94 -4.61
CA MET A 80 -19.80 5.30 -4.39
C MET A 80 -20.68 5.40 -3.14
N VAL A 81 -21.51 4.38 -2.88
CA VAL A 81 -22.27 4.24 -1.62
C VAL A 81 -21.35 3.97 -0.44
N LYS A 82 -20.39 3.04 -0.58
CA LYS A 82 -19.38 2.76 0.47
C LYS A 82 -18.60 4.02 0.87
N TRP A 83 -18.31 4.90 -0.08
CA TRP A 83 -17.62 6.17 0.13
C TRP A 83 -18.56 7.32 0.50
N LYS A 84 -19.86 7.06 0.66
CA LYS A 84 -20.89 8.05 1.03
C LYS A 84 -21.03 9.21 0.03
N PHE A 85 -20.67 8.99 -1.23
CA PHE A 85 -20.93 9.95 -2.30
C PHE A 85 -22.35 9.81 -2.86
N ASN A 86 -22.94 8.61 -2.78
CA ASN A 86 -24.31 8.33 -3.21
C ASN A 86 -25.14 7.86 -2.01
N GLY A 87 -26.47 7.99 -2.12
CA GLY A 87 -27.41 7.47 -1.11
C GLY A 87 -27.39 5.94 -1.07
N GLU A 88 -27.76 5.35 0.08
CA GLU A 88 -27.67 3.90 0.34
C GLU A 88 -28.44 3.04 -0.67
N ASP A 89 -29.48 3.60 -1.29
CA ASP A 89 -30.31 2.93 -2.29
C ASP A 89 -29.72 2.94 -3.70
N ASP A 90 -28.73 3.79 -3.99
CA ASP A 90 -28.12 3.92 -5.32
C ASP A 90 -26.95 2.93 -5.49
N THR A 91 -27.23 1.64 -5.28
CA THR A 91 -26.27 0.55 -5.50
C THR A 91 -26.52 -0.23 -6.79
N LEU A 92 -27.68 -0.03 -7.43
CA LEU A 92 -28.15 -0.80 -8.58
C LEU A 92 -27.73 -0.13 -9.91
N GLY A 93 -27.14 -0.88 -10.83
CA GLY A 93 -26.87 -0.45 -12.19
C GLY A 93 -28.15 -0.37 -13.04
N ASP A 94 -28.02 0.08 -14.28
CA ASP A 94 -29.16 0.25 -15.21
C ASP A 94 -29.83 -1.09 -15.58
N CYS A 95 -29.16 -2.20 -15.32
CA CYS A 95 -29.68 -3.57 -15.41
C CYS A 95 -30.52 -4.02 -14.21
N GLY A 96 -30.62 -3.21 -13.15
CA GLY A 96 -31.32 -3.55 -11.91
C GLY A 96 -30.53 -4.42 -10.91
N GLU A 97 -29.30 -4.84 -11.25
CA GLU A 97 -28.41 -5.57 -10.34
C GLU A 97 -27.39 -4.65 -9.66
N ARG A 98 -26.85 -5.08 -8.52
CA ARG A 98 -25.83 -4.33 -7.80
C ARG A 98 -24.55 -4.20 -8.63
N GLN A 99 -24.12 -2.97 -8.92
CA GLN A 99 -22.92 -2.72 -9.71
C GLN A 99 -21.66 -2.87 -8.83
N THR A 100 -21.19 -4.11 -8.68
CA THR A 100 -19.93 -4.46 -8.02
C THR A 100 -18.74 -4.44 -9.01
N PRO A 101 -17.51 -4.11 -8.58
CA PRO A 101 -16.34 -4.01 -9.46
C PRO A 101 -15.84 -5.35 -10.03
N ASP A 102 -16.08 -6.43 -9.29
CA ASP A 102 -15.51 -7.77 -9.46
C ASP A 102 -16.45 -8.73 -10.19
N GLU A 103 -17.76 -8.64 -9.92
CA GLU A 103 -18.74 -9.55 -10.50
C GLU A 103 -19.53 -8.87 -11.61
N HIS A 104 -20.32 -7.86 -11.27
CA HIS A 104 -21.32 -7.33 -12.20
C HIS A 104 -20.72 -6.55 -13.37
N LEU A 105 -19.69 -5.74 -13.13
CA LEU A 105 -19.12 -4.86 -14.16
C LEU A 105 -18.44 -5.61 -15.31
N LEU A 106 -17.92 -6.81 -15.04
CA LEU A 106 -17.22 -7.64 -16.02
C LEU A 106 -18.09 -8.77 -16.61
N SER A 107 -19.24 -9.08 -16.00
CA SER A 107 -20.09 -10.20 -16.38
C SER A 107 -21.57 -9.86 -16.62
N CYS A 108 -21.96 -8.58 -16.59
CA CYS A 108 -23.34 -8.16 -16.84
C CYS A 108 -23.83 -8.64 -18.22
N THR A 109 -24.76 -9.60 -18.22
CA THR A 109 -25.39 -10.16 -19.42
C THR A 109 -26.59 -9.34 -19.91
N MET A 110 -27.18 -8.52 -19.04
CA MET A 110 -28.42 -7.79 -19.30
C MET A 110 -28.21 -6.48 -20.04
N SER A 111 -27.17 -5.72 -19.69
CA SER A 111 -26.83 -4.45 -20.36
C SER A 111 -25.36 -4.09 -20.14
N PRO A 112 -24.42 -4.80 -20.80
CA PRO A 112 -22.99 -4.61 -20.59
C PRO A 112 -22.59 -3.16 -20.87
N ALA A 113 -22.93 -2.60 -22.03
CA ALA A 113 -22.50 -1.26 -22.44
C ALA A 113 -22.97 -0.11 -21.51
N GLN A 114 -24.10 -0.27 -20.82
CA GLN A 114 -24.59 0.75 -19.88
C GLN A 114 -24.00 0.54 -18.48
N CYS A 115 -23.86 -0.71 -18.05
CA CYS A 115 -23.28 -1.06 -16.75
C CYS A 115 -21.76 -0.90 -16.69
N THR A 116 -21.06 -0.80 -17.83
CA THR A 116 -19.61 -0.49 -17.88
C THR A 116 -19.29 1.01 -17.92
N LYS A 117 -20.28 1.91 -17.91
CA LYS A 117 -20.01 3.37 -17.81
C LYS A 117 -19.65 3.71 -16.36
N ILE A 118 -18.37 4.02 -16.11
CA ILE A 118 -17.78 4.33 -14.80
C ILE A 118 -16.97 5.64 -14.83
#